data_AF-A0A1V4GTZ5-F1
#
_entry.id   AF-A0A1V4GTZ5-F1
#
_cell.length_a   1.000
_cell.length_b   1.000
_cell.length_c   1.000
_cell.angle_alpha   90.00
_cell.angle_beta   90.00
_cell.angle_gamma   90.00
#
_symmetry.space_group_name_H-M   'P 1'
#
loop_
_entity.id
_entity.type
_entity.pdbx_description
1 polymer ?
#
loop_
_entity_poly.entity_id
_entity_poly.type
_entity_poly.pdbx_seq_one_letter_code
_entity_poly.pdbx_strand_id
1 'polypeptide(L)'
;MLSDFNKQIKKSANILLLESHSDSYLLFITAKKHSKNLTKLKSDFWRFYELTNKPNAKIYTIYCPNCNNMNVWELAFDGTTPDNEECDSCHTPLWDDNGNPCQGVDVEIDDVYLTDYD
;
A
#
# COMPACT_ATOMS: atom_id res chain seq x y z
N MET A 1 14.43 0.96 9.67
CA MET A 1 15.24 2.23 9.65
C MET A 1 14.42 3.54 9.78
N LEU A 2 13.40 3.81 8.94
CA LEU A 2 12.63 5.08 8.99
C LEU A 2 11.77 5.21 10.27
N SER A 3 11.26 4.08 10.77
CA SER A 3 10.53 3.97 12.03
C SER A 3 11.36 4.43 13.23
N ASP A 4 12.63 4.02 13.28
CA ASP A 4 13.55 4.41 14.35
C ASP A 4 13.97 5.87 14.27
N PHE A 5 14.20 6.38 13.06
CA PHE A 5 14.41 7.81 12.85
C PHE A 5 13.20 8.63 13.35
N ASN A 6 11.98 8.19 13.03
CA ASN A 6 10.74 8.82 13.54
C ASN A 6 10.63 8.77 15.07
N LYS A 7 11.02 7.66 15.72
CA LYS A 7 11.05 7.55 17.19
C LYS A 7 11.97 8.61 17.82
N GLN A 8 13.11 8.91 17.20
CA GLN A 8 14.08 9.88 17.74
C GLN A 8 13.57 11.33 17.65
N ILE A 9 12.91 11.71 16.56
CA ILE A 9 12.44 13.09 16.33
C ILE A 9 11.02 13.37 16.84
N LYS A 10 10.21 12.35 17.14
CA LYS A 10 8.83 12.47 17.66
C LYS A 10 8.71 13.37 18.91
N LYS A 11 9.80 13.69 19.61
CA LYS A 11 9.75 14.62 20.75
C LYS A 11 9.55 16.08 20.34
N SER A 12 9.96 16.49 19.14
CA SER A 12 9.94 17.90 18.68
C SER A 12 9.33 18.09 17.29
N ALA A 13 9.38 17.05 16.45
CA ALA A 13 8.95 17.10 15.06
C ALA A 13 8.10 15.88 14.67
N ASN A 14 7.44 15.98 13.53
CA ASN A 14 6.75 14.89 12.85
C ASN A 14 7.31 14.78 11.43
N ILE A 15 7.45 13.54 10.95
CA ILE A 15 7.65 13.25 9.52
C ILE A 15 6.28 13.13 8.88
N LEU A 16 6.09 13.88 7.80
CA LEU A 16 4.98 13.73 6.88
C LEU A 16 5.51 13.17 5.57
N LEU A 17 4.73 12.31 4.94
CA LEU A 17 4.95 11.89 3.56
C LEU A 17 4.25 12.91 2.65
N LEU A 18 5.01 13.46 1.72
CA LEU A 18 4.49 14.31 0.66
C LEU A 18 4.33 13.45 -0.58
N GLU A 19 3.07 13.20 -0.92
CA GLU A 19 2.73 12.55 -2.18
C GLU A 19 2.74 13.59 -3.29
N SER A 20 3.63 13.37 -4.25
CA SER A 20 3.54 13.95 -5.58
C SER A 20 3.15 12.79 -6.50
N HIS A 21 2.41 13.04 -7.58
CA HIS A 21 2.02 12.02 -8.57
C HIS A 21 3.22 11.49 -9.39
N SER A 22 4.37 11.27 -8.76
CA SER A 22 5.60 10.74 -9.32
C SER A 22 6.10 9.60 -8.44
N ASP A 23 6.95 8.73 -9.00
CA ASP A 23 7.52 7.57 -8.31
C ASP A 23 8.53 7.93 -7.20
N SER A 24 8.64 9.21 -6.85
CA SER A 24 9.54 9.73 -5.82
C SER A 24 8.79 10.14 -4.57
N TYR A 25 9.15 9.53 -3.43
CA TYR A 25 8.62 9.88 -2.12
C TYR A 25 9.43 11.03 -1.49
N LEU A 26 8.77 12.15 -1.23
CA LEU A 26 9.38 13.26 -0.50
C LEU A 26 9.00 13.19 0.99
N LEU A 27 10.01 13.19 1.86
CA LEU A 27 9.81 13.25 3.32
C LEU A 27 9.88 14.69 3.80
N PHE A 28 8.84 15.14 4.50
CA PHE A 28 8.76 16.48 5.07
C PHE A 28 8.85 16.42 6.60
N ILE A 29 9.85 17.08 7.18
CA ILE A 29 10.01 17.15 8.65
C ILE A 29 9.50 18.51 9.12
N THR A 30 8.52 18.49 10.02
CA THR A 30 7.91 19.71 10.55
C THR A 30 7.82 19.68 12.06
N ALA A 31 7.84 20.84 12.71
CA ALA A 31 7.45 20.95 14.11
C ALA A 31 6.02 20.40 14.31
N LYS A 32 5.80 19.68 15.40
CA LYS A 32 4.50 19.04 15.72
C LYS A 32 3.31 19.99 15.67
N LYS A 33 3.49 21.23 16.15
CA LYS A 33 2.44 22.26 16.16
C LYS A 33 1.91 22.61 14.77
N HIS A 34 2.67 22.35 13.70
CA HIS A 34 2.29 22.68 12.33
C HIS A 34 1.82 21.46 11.53
N SER A 35 2.14 20.23 11.95
CA SER A 35 1.81 19.02 11.18
C SER A 35 0.31 18.84 10.97
N LYS A 36 -0.51 19.11 12.00
CA LYS A 36 -1.97 19.02 11.91
C LYS A 36 -2.61 19.99 10.93
N ASN A 37 -1.95 21.12 10.67
CA ASN A 37 -2.44 22.10 9.70
C ASN A 37 -2.03 21.68 8.28
N LEU A 38 -0.85 21.08 8.14
CA LEU A 38 -0.36 20.59 6.85
C LEU A 38 -1.17 19.41 6.31
N THR A 39 -1.55 18.46 7.16
CA THR A 39 -2.42 17.33 6.74
C THR A 39 -3.85 17.77 6.36
N LYS A 40 -4.25 19.00 6.70
CA LYS A 40 -5.54 19.58 6.32
C LYS A 40 -5.48 20.46 5.08
N LEU A 41 -4.29 20.76 4.56
CA LEU A 41 -4.16 21.54 3.34
C LEU A 41 -4.78 20.76 2.17
N LYS A 42 -5.73 21.39 1.50
CA LYS A 42 -6.24 20.92 0.22
C LYS A 42 -5.38 21.53 -0.87
N SER A 43 -4.65 20.69 -1.59
CA SER A 43 -3.92 21.07 -2.79
C SER A 43 -4.19 20.02 -3.86
N ASP A 44 -4.30 20.47 -5.10
CA ASP A 44 -4.50 19.61 -6.26
C ASP A 44 -3.22 18.86 -6.64
N PHE A 45 -2.07 19.31 -6.14
CA PHE A 45 -0.76 18.77 -6.48
C PHE A 45 -0.11 18.00 -5.34
N TRP A 46 -0.38 18.39 -4.09
CA TRP A 46 0.34 17.91 -2.92
C TRP A 46 -0.61 17.46 -1.83
N ARG A 47 -0.36 16.27 -1.28
CA ARG A 47 -1.05 15.78 -0.08
C ARG A 47 -0.04 15.37 0.97
N PHE A 48 -0.29 15.81 2.19
CA PHE A 48 0.54 15.49 3.35
C PHE A 48 -0.12 14.39 4.16
N TYR A 49 0.61 13.30 4.35
CA TYR A 49 0.16 12.17 5.18
C TYR A 49 1.07 12.03 6.39
N GLU A 50 0.51 11.62 7.52
CA GLU A 50 1.35 11.12 8.60
C GLU A 50 1.99 9.81 8.13
N LEU A 51 3.30 9.67 8.38
CA LEU A 51 4.08 8.51 7.95
C LEU A 51 3.47 7.17 8.44
N THR A 52 2.72 7.19 9.54
CA THR A 52 2.09 6.01 10.14
C THR A 52 0.77 5.61 9.49
N ASN A 53 0.19 6.44 8.62
CA ASN A 53 -1.21 6.28 8.19
C ASN A 53 -1.36 5.93 6.70
N LYS A 54 -0.27 5.64 5.98
CA LYS A 54 -0.35 5.22 4.59
C LYS A 54 0.18 3.79 4.45
N PRO A 55 -0.66 2.81 4.08
CA PRO A 55 -0.19 1.56 3.54
C PRO A 55 0.49 1.85 2.19
N ASN A 56 1.64 1.25 1.92
CA ASN A 56 2.33 1.45 0.65
C ASN A 56 1.86 0.46 -0.40
N ALA A 57 1.50 -0.72 0.08
CA ALA A 57 1.11 -1.83 -0.77
C ALA A 57 -0.08 -2.55 -0.18
N LYS A 58 -0.79 -3.25 -1.06
CA LYS A 58 -1.73 -4.31 -0.72
C LYS A 58 -1.12 -5.62 -1.19
N ILE A 59 -1.16 -6.62 -0.32
CA ILE A 59 -0.88 -8.00 -0.71
C ILE A 59 -2.21 -8.64 -1.06
N TYR A 60 -2.32 -9.09 -2.30
CA TYR A 60 -3.44 -9.91 -2.77
C TYR A 60 -2.99 -11.36 -2.75
N THR A 61 -3.66 -12.18 -1.96
CA THR A 61 -3.41 -13.62 -1.88
C THR A 61 -4.62 -14.37 -2.41
N ILE A 62 -4.37 -15.28 -3.36
CA ILE A 62 -5.38 -16.15 -3.93
C ILE A 62 -4.92 -17.61 -3.89
N TYR A 63 -5.79 -18.46 -3.36
CA TYR A 63 -5.64 -19.91 -3.46
C TYR A 63 -6.35 -20.43 -4.71
N CYS A 64 -5.59 -21.11 -5.57
CA CYS A 64 -6.14 -21.68 -6.79
C CYS A 64 -7.16 -22.77 -6.47
N PRO A 65 -8.40 -22.72 -6.98
CA PRO A 65 -9.43 -23.72 -6.67
C PRO A 65 -9.11 -25.11 -7.24
N ASN A 66 -8.23 -25.18 -8.26
CA ASN A 66 -7.88 -26.43 -8.92
C ASN A 66 -6.73 -27.18 -8.23
N CYS A 67 -5.65 -26.48 -7.88
CA CYS A 67 -4.44 -27.10 -7.31
C CYS A 67 -4.09 -26.64 -5.88
N ASN A 68 -4.87 -25.72 -5.31
CA ASN A 68 -4.64 -25.12 -4.00
C ASN A 68 -3.29 -24.39 -3.85
N ASN A 69 -2.61 -24.10 -4.96
CA ASN A 69 -1.40 -23.29 -4.94
C ASN A 69 -1.74 -21.84 -4.57
N MET A 70 -0.89 -21.24 -3.75
CA MET A 70 -1.00 -19.84 -3.35
C MET A 70 -0.34 -18.94 -4.40
N ASN A 71 -1.05 -17.92 -4.85
CA ASN A 71 -0.58 -16.91 -5.79
C ASN A 71 -0.65 -15.57 -5.06
N VAL A 72 0.40 -14.75 -5.17
CA VAL A 72 0.57 -13.54 -4.35
C VAL A 72 1.02 -12.38 -5.23
N TRP A 73 0.32 -11.25 -5.13
CA TRP A 73 0.70 -9.99 -5.77
C TRP A 73 0.88 -8.91 -4.72
N GLU A 74 2.04 -8.25 -4.75
CA GLU A 74 2.27 -7.01 -4.03
C GLU A 74 1.96 -5.84 -4.97
N LEU A 75 0.87 -5.13 -4.70
CA LEU A 75 0.41 -4.02 -5.52
C LEU A 75 0.54 -2.72 -4.75
N ALA A 76 0.76 -1.60 -5.45
CA ALA A 76 0.63 -0.28 -4.84
C ALA A 76 -0.75 -0.14 -4.16
N PHE A 77 -0.84 0.58 -3.04
CA PHE A 77 -2.09 0.67 -2.27
C PHE A 77 -3.28 1.23 -3.07
N ASP A 78 -3.02 2.16 -3.99
CA ASP A 78 -3.95 2.73 -4.96
C ASP A 78 -3.85 2.11 -6.37
N GLY A 79 -3.05 1.06 -6.51
CA GLY A 79 -2.94 0.26 -7.73
C GLY A 79 -4.23 -0.49 -8.05
N THR A 80 -4.37 -0.88 -9.31
CA THR A 80 -5.47 -1.74 -9.76
C THR A 80 -5.32 -3.12 -9.15
N THR A 81 -6.45 -3.77 -8.86
CA THR A 81 -6.48 -5.21 -8.54
C THR A 81 -5.81 -6.00 -9.66
N PRO A 82 -5.21 -7.17 -9.36
CA PRO A 82 -4.71 -8.03 -10.43
C PRO A 82 -5.89 -8.40 -11.33
N ASP A 83 -5.69 -8.40 -12.64
CA ASP A 83 -6.70 -8.71 -13.63
C ASP A 83 -6.16 -9.71 -14.66
N ASN A 84 -7.02 -10.62 -15.12
CA ASN A 84 -6.68 -11.64 -16.13
C ASN A 84 -5.49 -12.56 -15.76
N GLU A 85 -5.17 -12.68 -14.47
CA GLU A 85 -4.08 -13.53 -14.00
C GLU A 85 -4.48 -15.01 -13.97
N GLU A 86 -3.48 -15.87 -14.15
CA GLU A 86 -3.60 -17.32 -14.09
C GLU A 86 -2.76 -17.89 -12.94
N CYS A 87 -3.10 -19.09 -12.47
CA CYS A 87 -2.31 -19.73 -11.43
C CYS A 87 -0.91 -20.10 -11.94
N ASP A 88 0.13 -19.66 -11.22
CA ASP A 88 1.55 -19.92 -11.56
C ASP A 88 1.89 -21.42 -11.70
N SER A 89 1.11 -22.28 -11.05
CA SER A 89 1.37 -23.72 -11.01
C SER A 89 0.63 -24.51 -12.09
N CYS A 90 -0.62 -24.15 -12.40
CA CYS A 90 -1.47 -24.97 -13.26
C CYS A 90 -2.18 -24.17 -14.36
N HIS A 91 -1.87 -22.88 -14.52
CA HIS A 91 -2.42 -21.98 -15.52
C HIS A 91 -3.96 -21.92 -15.51
N THR A 92 -4.58 -22.27 -14.39
CA THR A 92 -6.03 -22.11 -14.22
C THR A 92 -6.33 -20.62 -14.11
N PRO A 93 -7.24 -20.07 -14.93
CA PRO A 93 -7.65 -18.67 -14.83
C PRO A 93 -8.20 -18.36 -13.44
N LEU A 94 -7.70 -17.30 -12.81
CA LEU A 94 -8.10 -16.89 -11.48
C LEU A 94 -9.10 -15.71 -11.50
N TRP A 95 -9.20 -15.01 -12.63
CA TRP A 95 -10.17 -13.94 -12.90
C TRP A 95 -11.02 -14.22 -14.13
N ASP A 96 -12.24 -13.70 -14.11
CA ASP A 96 -13.18 -13.71 -15.24
C ASP A 96 -12.96 -12.51 -16.18
N ASP A 97 -13.59 -12.54 -17.35
CA ASP A 97 -13.51 -11.48 -18.37
C ASP A 97 -14.04 -10.11 -17.90
N ASN A 98 -14.71 -10.04 -16.74
CA ASN A 98 -15.21 -8.82 -16.13
C ASN A 98 -14.26 -8.30 -15.03
N GLY A 99 -13.12 -8.95 -14.79
CA GLY A 99 -12.15 -8.59 -13.78
C GLY A 99 -12.53 -9.01 -12.35
N ASN A 100 -13.48 -9.95 -12.19
CA ASN A 100 -13.83 -10.52 -10.90
C ASN A 100 -13.10 -11.85 -10.67
N PRO A 101 -12.78 -12.21 -9.41
CA PRO A 101 -12.27 -13.55 -9.10
C PRO A 101 -13.23 -14.64 -9.57
N CYS A 102 -12.70 -15.71 -10.14
CA CYS A 102 -13.48 -16.88 -10.53
C CYS A 102 -14.23 -17.48 -9.32
N GLN A 103 -15.38 -18.12 -9.56
CA GLN A 103 -16.16 -18.72 -8.48
C GLN A 103 -15.37 -19.80 -7.72
N GLY A 104 -15.35 -19.71 -6.38
CA GLY A 104 -14.61 -20.64 -5.51
C GLY A 104 -13.15 -20.23 -5.26
N VAL A 105 -12.77 -19.04 -5.71
CA VAL A 105 -11.50 -18.39 -5.35
C VAL A 105 -11.67 -17.63 -4.04
N ASP A 106 -10.84 -17.95 -3.04
CA ASP A 106 -10.72 -17.16 -1.81
C ASP A 106 -9.67 -16.06 -2.03
N VAL A 107 -10.06 -14.80 -1.81
CA VAL A 107 -9.19 -13.63 -1.94
C VAL A 107 -8.96 -13.02 -0.56
N GLU A 108 -7.72 -12.98 -0.13
CA GLU A 108 -7.28 -12.26 1.06
C GLU A 108 -6.53 -10.99 0.62
N ILE A 109 -6.86 -9.85 1.23
CA ILE A 109 -6.23 -8.56 0.94
C ILE A 109 -5.68 -8.00 2.25
N ASP A 110 -4.37 -7.87 2.32
CA ASP A 110 -3.67 -7.32 3.48
C ASP A 110 -3.02 -5.98 3.14
N ASP A 111 -3.20 -4.99 4.02
CA ASP A 111 -2.54 -3.69 3.92
C ASP A 111 -1.11 -3.76 4.51
N VAL A 112 -0.10 -3.32 3.77
CA VAL A 112 1.31 -3.32 4.21
C VAL A 112 1.80 -1.90 4.49
N TYR A 113 2.36 -1.66 5.67
CA TYR A 113 2.85 -0.35 6.10
C TYR A 113 4.38 -0.25 6.03
N LEU A 114 4.93 0.97 5.87
CA LEU A 114 6.40 1.20 5.79
C LEU A 114 7.13 0.74 7.05
N THR A 115 6.42 0.56 8.15
CA THR A 115 6.98 0.12 9.44
C THR A 115 7.25 -1.37 9.50
N ASP A 116 6.75 -2.14 8.52
CA ASP A 116 6.71 -3.59 8.58
C ASP A 116 7.92 -4.24 7.90
N TYR A 117 8.75 -3.43 7.21
CA TYR A 117 10.07 -3.85 6.71
C TYR A 117 11.13 -3.51 7.77
N ASP A 118 11.71 -4.54 8.40
CA ASP A 118 12.81 -4.44 9.39
C ASP A 118 14.09 -3.79 8.81
#